data_AF-A0A1U7QM51-F1
#
_entry.id   AF-A0A1U7QM51-F1
#
_cell.length_a   1.000
_cell.length_b   1.000
_cell.length_c   1.000
_cell.angle_alpha   90.00
_cell.angle_beta   90.00
_cell.angle_gamma   90.00
#
_symmetry.space_group_name_H-M   'P 1'
#
loop_
_entity.id
_entity.type
_entity.pdbx_description
1 polymer ?
#
loop_
_entity_poly.entity_id
_entity_poly.type
_entity_poly.pdbx_seq_one_letter_code
_entity_poly.pdbx_strand_id
1 'polypeptide(L)'
;MASGEEPISVEMSFVEEPIPVEEPIAVGEEAFDIIEKTVKVRRPKNFILMKRRRSRRVTDEQHRAARHIRRHMDSFSIYFSRVLRNVHEGFTLSQTSVCILDSFVKDMFERIMTEASDLIRHTKKTSITTRDIQTALHLLLPGELCKRATNEGSLAVFRYISTEPLLLRLKPKAFMPSHHF
;
A
#
# COMPACT_ATOMS: atom_id res chain seq x y z
N MET A 1 -31.84 -41.40 48.40
CA MET A 1 -31.54 -39.99 48.08
C MET A 1 -30.19 -39.98 47.39
N ALA A 2 -30.19 -39.98 46.06
CA ALA A 2 -28.98 -40.00 45.24
C ALA A 2 -28.89 -38.66 44.52
N SER A 3 -27.81 -37.93 44.78
CA SER A 3 -27.42 -36.69 44.11
C SER A 3 -26.89 -37.02 42.71
N GLY A 4 -27.64 -36.66 41.68
CA GLY A 4 -27.15 -36.60 40.30
C GLY A 4 -26.88 -35.15 39.94
N GLU A 5 -25.60 -34.79 39.82
CA GLU A 5 -25.18 -33.54 39.21
C GLU A 5 -25.26 -33.69 37.69
N GLU A 6 -26.07 -32.86 37.02
CA GLU A 6 -26.02 -32.72 35.57
C GLU A 6 -25.04 -31.60 35.18
N PRO A 7 -24.11 -31.83 34.24
CA PRO A 7 -23.25 -30.77 33.74
C PRO A 7 -24.03 -29.86 32.78
N ILE A 8 -24.03 -28.56 33.07
CA ILE A 8 -24.57 -27.50 32.23
C ILE A 8 -23.68 -27.38 30.98
N SER A 9 -24.18 -27.86 29.84
CA SER A 9 -23.61 -27.57 28.52
C SER A 9 -23.91 -26.12 28.15
N VAL A 10 -22.91 -25.24 28.23
CA VAL A 10 -23.00 -23.88 27.66
C VAL A 10 -22.68 -23.97 26.17
N GLU A 11 -23.72 -24.07 25.34
CA GLU A 11 -23.59 -23.72 23.93
C GLU A 11 -23.28 -22.22 23.83
N MET A 12 -22.03 -21.88 23.50
CA MET A 12 -21.73 -20.56 22.95
C MET A 12 -22.06 -20.55 21.47
N SER A 13 -23.35 -20.39 21.15
CA SER A 13 -23.76 -19.93 19.83
C SER A 13 -23.39 -18.44 19.70
N PHE A 14 -22.16 -18.15 19.30
CA PHE A 14 -21.79 -16.81 18.84
C PHE A 14 -22.44 -16.60 17.47
N VAL A 15 -23.65 -16.05 17.49
CA VAL A 15 -24.31 -15.50 16.30
C VAL A 15 -23.49 -14.28 15.89
N GLU A 16 -22.65 -14.45 14.89
CA GLU A 16 -21.96 -13.35 14.23
C GLU A 16 -23.01 -12.60 13.40
N GLU A 17 -23.60 -11.55 13.98
CA GLU A 17 -24.48 -10.66 13.24
C GLU A 17 -23.67 -9.93 12.15
N PRO A 18 -24.08 -9.99 10.87
CA PRO A 18 -23.38 -9.30 9.79
C PRO A 18 -23.51 -7.79 9.95
N ILE A 19 -22.37 -7.11 9.96
CA ILE A 19 -22.28 -5.64 9.97
C ILE A 19 -23.00 -5.10 8.72
N PRO A 20 -23.94 -4.13 8.86
CA PRO A 20 -24.64 -3.55 7.72
C PRO A 20 -23.66 -2.86 6.78
N VAL A 21 -23.67 -3.28 5.51
CA VAL A 21 -22.93 -2.62 4.43
C VAL A 21 -23.73 -1.38 4.03
N GLU A 22 -23.35 -0.21 4.53
CA GLU A 22 -23.88 1.06 4.01
C GLU A 22 -23.31 1.32 2.61
N GLU A 23 -24.21 1.52 1.66
CA GLU A 23 -23.92 1.77 0.25
C GLU A 23 -23.13 3.09 0.07
N PRO A 24 -22.08 3.12 -0.76
CA PRO A 24 -21.34 4.35 -1.02
C PRO A 24 -22.18 5.33 -1.85
N ILE A 25 -22.53 6.46 -1.24
CA ILE A 25 -23.16 7.61 -1.87
C ILE A 25 -22.23 8.13 -2.99
N ALA A 26 -22.73 8.09 -4.22
CA ALA A 26 -22.06 8.62 -5.40
C ALA A 26 -21.88 10.14 -5.28
N VAL A 27 -20.64 10.61 -5.26
CA VAL A 27 -20.32 12.03 -5.41
C VAL A 27 -19.27 12.21 -6.50
N GLY A 28 -19.74 12.75 -7.63
CA GLY A 28 -19.04 13.72 -8.48
C GLY A 28 -17.84 13.24 -9.30
N GLU A 29 -18.07 13.01 -10.59
CA GLU A 29 -17.13 12.53 -11.59
C GLU A 29 -16.13 13.60 -12.12
N GLU A 30 -16.11 14.82 -11.59
CA GLU A 30 -15.39 15.94 -12.24
C GLU A 30 -13.93 16.18 -11.80
N ALA A 31 -13.36 15.35 -10.91
CA ALA A 31 -11.98 15.55 -10.42
C ALA A 31 -10.90 14.77 -11.18
N PHE A 32 -11.26 13.99 -12.21
CA PHE A 32 -10.38 12.96 -12.78
C PHE A 32 -9.53 13.38 -13.98
N ASP A 33 -9.81 14.51 -14.64
CA ASP A 33 -9.15 14.90 -15.90
C ASP A 33 -7.82 15.65 -15.74
N ILE A 34 -7.47 16.09 -14.53
CA ILE A 34 -6.26 16.92 -14.31
C ILE A 34 -5.00 16.04 -14.14
N ILE A 35 -5.16 14.79 -13.70
CA ILE A 35 -4.04 13.97 -13.22
C ILE A 35 -3.28 13.27 -14.36
N GLU A 36 -3.94 12.92 -15.48
CA GLU A 36 -3.28 12.19 -16.58
C GLU A 36 -2.33 13.05 -17.43
N LYS A 37 -2.50 14.38 -17.50
CA LYS A 37 -1.75 15.21 -18.47
C LYS A 37 -0.28 15.48 -18.13
N THR A 38 0.24 15.06 -16.98
CA THR A 38 1.56 15.53 -16.50
C THR A 38 2.71 14.50 -16.51
N VAL A 39 2.50 13.26 -16.95
CA VAL A 39 3.56 12.22 -16.96
C VAL A 39 4.08 11.94 -18.38
N LYS A 40 4.89 12.87 -18.92
CA LYS A 40 5.81 12.58 -20.04
C LYS A 40 7.24 12.53 -19.51
N VAL A 41 7.73 11.33 -19.19
CA VAL A 41 9.13 11.10 -18.80
C VAL A 41 9.95 10.71 -20.03
N ARG A 42 10.90 11.59 -20.39
CA ARG A 42 11.95 11.35 -21.40
C ARG A 42 12.92 10.27 -20.92
N ARG A 43 13.23 9.30 -21.79
CA ARG A 43 14.32 8.32 -21.59
C ARG A 43 15.62 8.84 -22.25
N PRO A 44 16.77 8.92 -21.55
CA PRO A 44 18.04 9.09 -22.22
C PRO A 44 18.62 7.73 -22.66
N LYS A 45 19.24 7.71 -23.84
CA LYS A 45 20.02 6.59 -24.37
C LYS A 45 21.52 6.87 -24.21
N ASN A 46 22.23 5.81 -23.82
CA ASN A 46 23.66 5.50 -24.05
C ASN A 46 24.73 6.15 -23.15
N PHE A 47 25.47 5.28 -22.44
CA PHE A 47 26.93 5.37 -22.42
C PHE A 47 27.56 3.97 -22.24
N ILE A 48 28.36 3.53 -23.21
CA ILE A 48 29.06 2.25 -23.20
C ILE A 48 30.41 2.40 -22.49
N LEU A 49 30.48 1.77 -21.31
CA LEU A 49 31.54 0.97 -20.72
C LEU A 49 33.02 1.31 -21.04
N MET A 50 33.69 1.96 -20.08
CA MET A 50 35.15 1.92 -19.94
C MET A 50 35.54 1.05 -18.73
N LYS A 51 36.16 -0.09 -19.01
CA LYS A 51 36.57 -1.12 -18.05
C LYS A 51 37.92 -0.72 -17.43
N ARG A 52 37.96 -0.37 -16.13
CA ARG A 52 39.23 -0.24 -15.37
C ARG A 52 39.20 -1.13 -14.12
N ARG A 53 40.16 -2.04 -14.05
CA ARG A 53 40.41 -2.98 -12.94
C ARG A 53 41.30 -2.33 -11.87
N ARG A 54 41.18 -2.84 -10.64
CA ARG A 54 42.02 -2.63 -9.41
C ARG A 54 41.70 -1.31 -8.69
N SER A 55 41.51 -1.24 -7.37
CA SER A 55 42.10 -1.97 -6.25
C SER A 55 41.19 -1.81 -5.01
N ARG A 56 41.06 -2.85 -4.19
CA ARG A 56 40.31 -2.83 -2.92
C ARG A 56 41.03 -1.95 -1.89
N ARG A 57 40.57 -0.71 -1.71
CA ARG A 57 40.57 0.02 -0.43
C ARG A 57 39.37 0.96 -0.47
N VAL A 58 38.23 0.48 0.04
CA VAL A 58 37.01 1.30 0.14
C VAL A 58 37.23 2.22 1.33
N THR A 59 37.42 3.51 1.09
CA THR A 59 37.48 4.50 2.15
C THR A 59 36.11 4.58 2.84
N ASP A 60 36.08 4.80 4.15
CA ASP A 60 34.84 4.94 4.92
C ASP A 60 33.86 5.97 4.34
N GLU A 61 34.43 6.95 3.62
CA GLU A 61 33.76 8.00 2.88
C GLU A 61 32.96 7.48 1.68
N GLN A 62 33.46 6.46 0.96
CA GLN A 62 32.71 5.79 -0.11
C GLN A 62 31.56 4.94 0.43
N HIS A 63 31.73 4.29 1.60
CA HIS A 63 30.61 3.61 2.27
C HIS A 63 29.59 4.62 2.84
N ARG A 64 30.02 5.78 3.34
CA ARG A 64 29.11 6.86 3.76
C ARG A 64 28.37 7.47 2.57
N ALA A 65 29.04 7.75 1.46
CA ALA A 65 28.42 8.25 0.23
C ALA A 65 27.48 7.22 -0.40
N ALA A 66 27.85 5.94 -0.44
CA ALA A 66 26.97 4.87 -0.91
C ALA A 66 25.76 4.66 0.02
N ARG A 67 25.94 4.75 1.34
CA ARG A 67 24.82 4.77 2.30
C ARG A 67 23.94 6.01 2.11
N HIS A 68 24.52 7.17 1.85
CA HIS A 68 23.80 8.42 1.59
C HIS A 68 22.98 8.35 0.29
N ILE A 69 23.55 7.78 -0.78
CA ILE A 69 22.87 7.57 -2.06
C ILE A 69 21.76 6.52 -1.94
N ARG A 70 21.98 5.41 -1.23
CA ARG A 70 20.94 4.40 -0.96
C ARG A 70 19.79 4.97 -0.12
N ARG A 71 20.10 5.75 0.92
CA ARG A 71 19.09 6.49 1.70
C ARG A 71 18.24 7.43 0.84
N HIS A 72 18.80 7.96 -0.24
CA HIS A 72 18.08 8.85 -1.14
C HIS A 72 17.17 8.11 -2.13
N MET A 73 17.48 6.85 -2.48
CA MET A 73 16.63 6.01 -3.34
C MET A 73 15.38 5.50 -2.63
N ASP A 74 15.42 5.38 -1.31
CA ASP A 74 14.31 4.90 -0.47
C ASP A 74 13.53 6.06 0.19
N SER A 75 13.54 7.26 -0.41
CA SER A 75 12.86 8.45 0.14
C SER A 75 11.50 8.69 -0.52
N PHE A 76 10.54 9.08 0.30
CA PHE A 76 9.18 9.47 -0.11
C PHE A 76 9.07 10.95 -0.53
N SER A 77 10.19 11.68 -0.56
CA SER A 77 10.25 13.14 -0.81
C SER A 77 9.49 13.61 -2.07
N ILE A 78 9.50 12.81 -3.14
CA ILE A 78 8.81 13.14 -4.41
C ILE A 78 7.28 13.23 -4.22
N TYR A 79 6.72 12.48 -3.27
CA TYR A 79 5.28 12.41 -3.04
C TYR A 79 4.77 13.56 -2.17
N PHE A 80 5.59 14.08 -1.24
CA PHE A 80 5.14 15.10 -0.29
C PHE A 80 4.66 16.38 -0.98
N SER A 81 5.38 16.87 -1.98
CA SER A 81 4.95 18.05 -2.75
C SER A 81 3.69 17.79 -3.58
N ARG A 82 3.42 16.53 -3.97
CA ARG A 82 2.20 16.17 -4.69
C ARG A 82 1.00 16.15 -3.75
N VAL A 83 1.16 15.52 -2.58
CA VAL A 83 0.11 15.46 -1.56
C VAL A 83 -0.18 16.85 -0.99
N LEU A 84 0.83 17.68 -0.74
CA LEU A 84 0.62 19.03 -0.21
C LEU A 84 -0.25 19.88 -1.14
N ARG A 85 -0.02 19.79 -2.47
CA ARG A 85 -0.82 20.53 -3.45
C ARG A 85 -2.28 20.13 -3.46
N ASN A 86 -2.62 18.89 -3.09
CA ASN A 86 -4.01 18.45 -2.98
C ASN A 86 -4.74 19.09 -1.78
N VAL A 87 -4.00 19.61 -0.80
CA VAL A 87 -4.56 20.24 0.40
C VAL A 87 -4.52 21.77 0.30
N HIS A 88 -3.37 22.32 -0.12
CA HIS A 88 -3.18 23.76 -0.29
C HIS A 88 -2.30 24.06 -1.50
N GLU A 89 -2.87 24.80 -2.46
CA GLU A 89 -2.11 25.37 -3.57
C GLU A 89 -1.26 26.55 -3.08
N GLY A 90 -0.07 26.73 -3.66
CA GLY A 90 0.83 27.85 -3.35
C GLY A 90 1.80 27.63 -2.19
N PHE A 91 1.67 26.54 -1.42
CA PHE A 91 2.64 26.18 -0.37
C PHE A 91 3.74 25.24 -0.88
N THR A 92 4.90 25.35 -0.24
CA THR A 92 6.07 24.50 -0.51
C THR A 92 6.69 24.03 0.81
N LEU A 93 7.34 22.87 0.79
CA LEU A 93 7.99 22.30 1.96
C LEU A 93 9.46 22.70 2.00
N SER A 94 9.93 23.08 3.19
CA SER A 94 11.36 23.24 3.44
C SER A 94 12.09 21.90 3.39
N GLN A 95 13.41 21.91 3.14
CA GLN A 95 14.22 20.69 3.15
C GLN A 95 14.13 19.97 4.50
N THR A 96 14.14 20.71 5.61
CA THR A 96 14.00 20.15 6.96
C THR A 96 12.65 19.46 7.15
N SER A 97 11.56 20.10 6.69
CA SER A 97 10.21 19.53 6.74
C SER A 97 10.13 18.23 5.95
N VAL A 98 10.74 18.18 4.76
CA VAL A 98 10.81 16.97 3.94
C VAL A 98 11.55 15.84 4.68
N CYS A 99 12.67 16.14 5.34
CA CYS A 99 13.40 15.13 6.12
C CYS A 99 12.57 14.59 7.30
N ILE A 100 11.87 15.46 8.04
CA ILE A 100 11.01 15.04 9.16
C ILE A 100 9.87 14.15 8.65
N LEU A 101 9.21 14.53 7.55
CA LEU A 101 8.13 13.74 6.96
C LEU A 101 8.62 12.39 6.43
N ASP A 102 9.82 12.34 5.82
CA ASP A 102 10.42 11.09 5.32
C ASP A 102 10.67 10.10 6.46
N SER A 103 11.22 10.56 7.59
CA SER A 103 11.40 9.74 8.79
C SER A 103 10.07 9.34 9.42
N PHE A 104 9.09 10.24 9.49
CA PHE A 104 7.77 9.94 10.04
C PHE A 104 7.07 8.81 9.28
N VAL A 105 7.07 8.87 7.94
CA VAL A 105 6.44 7.81 7.12
C VAL A 105 7.15 6.47 7.32
N LYS A 106 8.48 6.47 7.43
CA LYS A 106 9.24 5.25 7.69
C LYS A 106 8.93 4.63 9.05
N ASP A 107 8.89 5.44 10.11
CA ASP A 107 8.51 4.98 11.45
C ASP A 107 7.09 4.39 11.46
N MET A 108 6.12 5.08 10.87
CA MET A 108 4.75 4.57 10.79
C MET A 108 4.65 3.29 9.96
N PHE A 109 5.38 3.20 8.84
CA PHE A 109 5.43 2.00 8.02
C PHE A 109 6.01 0.81 8.81
N GLU A 110 7.14 1.00 9.48
CA GLU A 110 7.75 -0.05 10.30
C GLU A 110 6.80 -0.53 11.40
N ARG A 111 6.15 0.40 12.11
CA ARG A 111 5.16 0.07 13.15
C ARG A 111 4.00 -0.77 12.61
N ILE A 112 3.41 -0.37 11.47
CA ILE A 112 2.31 -1.12 10.83
C ILE A 112 2.77 -2.51 10.41
N MET A 113 3.94 -2.61 9.78
CA MET A 113 4.45 -3.89 9.30
C MET A 113 4.84 -4.83 10.43
N THR A 114 5.40 -4.31 11.52
CA THR A 114 5.70 -5.09 12.73
C THR A 114 4.42 -5.66 13.33
N GLU A 115 3.41 -4.81 13.55
CA GLU A 115 2.12 -5.25 14.12
C GLU A 115 1.43 -6.28 13.21
N ALA A 116 1.42 -6.05 11.90
CA ALA A 116 0.86 -7.01 10.93
C ALA A 116 1.64 -8.33 10.92
N SER A 117 2.97 -8.28 11.06
CA SER A 117 3.80 -9.49 11.15
C SER A 117 3.48 -10.28 12.42
N ASP A 118 3.28 -9.61 13.55
CA ASP A 118 2.92 -10.27 14.80
C ASP A 118 1.51 -10.89 14.72
N LEU A 119 0.54 -10.21 14.12
CA LEU A 119 -0.80 -10.77 13.86
C LEU A 119 -0.75 -12.09 13.06
N ILE A 120 0.13 -12.16 12.06
CA ILE A 120 0.32 -13.35 11.23
C ILE A 120 0.92 -14.50 12.04
N ARG A 121 1.90 -14.19 12.91
CA ARG A 121 2.51 -15.17 13.82
C ARG A 121 1.49 -15.72 14.80
N HIS A 122 0.61 -14.89 15.34
CA HIS A 122 -0.47 -15.31 16.23
C HIS A 122 -1.51 -16.18 15.51
N THR A 123 -1.86 -15.79 14.28
CA THR A 123 -2.88 -16.51 13.48
C THR A 123 -2.30 -17.70 12.71
N LYS A 124 -0.99 -17.97 12.81
CA LYS A 124 -0.26 -19.04 12.11
C LYS A 124 -0.43 -19.01 10.58
N LYS A 125 -0.62 -17.82 10.01
CA LYS A 125 -0.66 -17.63 8.55
C LYS A 125 0.77 -17.50 8.01
N THR A 126 0.96 -17.67 6.71
CA THR A 126 2.26 -17.51 6.04
C THR A 126 2.39 -16.22 5.23
N SER A 127 1.28 -15.51 5.02
CA SER A 127 1.21 -14.37 4.11
C SER A 127 0.46 -13.21 4.76
N ILE A 128 0.95 -11.99 4.52
CA ILE A 128 0.27 -10.75 4.94
C ILE A 128 -0.86 -10.45 3.96
N THR A 129 -2.08 -10.28 4.47
CA THR A 129 -3.25 -9.90 3.68
C THR A 129 -3.66 -8.45 3.97
N THR A 130 -4.52 -7.89 3.11
CA THR A 130 -5.11 -6.55 3.33
C THR A 130 -5.85 -6.47 4.67
N ARG A 131 -6.51 -7.56 5.09
CA ARG A 131 -7.17 -7.64 6.40
C ARG A 131 -6.18 -7.51 7.55
N ASP A 132 -5.01 -8.15 7.46
CA ASP A 132 -4.01 -8.09 8.52
C ASP A 132 -3.44 -6.66 8.66
N ILE A 133 -3.23 -5.95 7.54
CA ILE A 133 -2.85 -4.52 7.56
C ILE A 133 -3.96 -3.65 8.14
N GLN A 134 -5.23 -3.90 7.78
CA GLN A 134 -6.36 -3.16 8.35
C GLN A 134 -6.47 -3.37 9.85
N THR A 135 -6.32 -4.60 10.35
CA THR A 135 -6.31 -4.87 11.79
C THR A 135 -5.14 -4.19 12.48
N ALA A 136 -3.93 -4.23 11.90
CA ALA A 136 -2.78 -3.50 12.43
C ALA A 136 -3.02 -1.98 12.53
N LEU A 137 -3.70 -1.38 11.55
CA LEU A 137 -4.09 0.04 11.63
C LEU A 137 -5.02 0.34 12.81
N HIS A 138 -5.99 -0.54 13.09
CA HIS A 138 -6.90 -0.39 14.25
C HIS A 138 -6.19 -0.52 15.59
N LEU A 139 -5.09 -1.28 15.65
CA LEU A 139 -4.28 -1.40 16.86
C LEU A 139 -3.37 -0.18 17.08
N LEU A 140 -2.89 0.44 16.00
CA LEU A 140 -1.89 1.52 16.07
C LEU A 140 -2.48 2.92 16.06
N LEU A 141 -3.60 3.15 15.37
CA LEU A 141 -4.17 4.48 15.14
C LEU A 141 -5.41 4.72 16.00
N PRO A 142 -5.52 5.90 16.64
CA PRO A 142 -6.69 6.23 17.45
C PRO A 142 -7.86 6.75 16.62
N GLY A 143 -9.09 6.36 17.00
CA GLY A 143 -10.35 7.02 16.63
C GLY A 143 -10.50 7.35 15.14
N GLU A 144 -10.75 8.63 14.85
CA GLU A 144 -11.01 9.13 13.49
C GLU A 144 -9.82 8.95 12.52
N LEU A 145 -8.59 8.90 13.02
CA LEU A 145 -7.42 8.65 12.16
C LEU A 145 -7.47 7.24 11.59
N CYS A 146 -7.87 6.25 12.40
CA CYS A 146 -8.02 4.88 11.93
C CYS A 146 -9.08 4.79 10.84
N LYS A 147 -10.27 5.38 11.06
CA LYS A 147 -11.36 5.36 10.09
C LYS A 147 -10.94 5.92 8.73
N ARG A 148 -10.28 7.09 8.73
CA ARG A 148 -9.77 7.71 7.50
C ARG A 148 -8.72 6.83 6.81
N ALA A 149 -7.76 6.29 7.56
CA ALA A 149 -6.73 5.42 7.01
C ALA A 149 -7.31 4.14 6.40
N THR A 150 -8.29 3.51 7.06
CA THR A 150 -8.98 2.32 6.55
C THR A 150 -9.78 2.62 5.28
N ASN A 151 -10.48 3.75 5.23
CA ASN A 151 -11.26 4.16 4.05
C ASN A 151 -10.36 4.44 2.85
N GLU A 152 -9.31 5.25 3.04
CA GLU A 152 -8.33 5.54 1.99
C GLU A 152 -7.61 4.29 1.49
N GLY A 153 -7.21 3.40 2.42
CA GLY A 153 -6.58 2.13 2.07
C GLY A 153 -7.49 1.21 1.27
N SER A 154 -8.76 1.11 1.65
CA SER A 154 -9.75 0.28 0.95
C SER A 154 -10.05 0.82 -0.44
N LEU A 155 -10.16 2.14 -0.57
CA LEU A 155 -10.34 2.81 -1.86
C LEU A 155 -9.14 2.61 -2.77
N ALA A 156 -7.92 2.66 -2.24
CA ALA A 156 -6.70 2.39 -3.01
C ALA A 156 -6.68 0.95 -3.55
N VAL A 157 -7.05 -0.03 -2.72
CA VAL A 157 -7.16 -1.45 -3.15
C VAL A 157 -8.23 -1.61 -4.22
N PHE A 158 -9.40 -0.98 -4.03
CA PHE A 158 -10.47 -1.00 -5.01
C PHE A 158 -10.00 -0.43 -6.35
N ARG A 159 -9.42 0.78 -6.36
CA ARG A 159 -8.89 1.41 -7.56
C ARG A 159 -7.87 0.52 -8.26
N TYR A 160 -6.96 -0.10 -7.50
CA TYR A 160 -5.94 -1.01 -8.05
C TYR A 160 -6.57 -2.23 -8.75
N ILE A 161 -7.55 -2.88 -8.11
CA ILE A 161 -8.25 -4.02 -8.69
C ILE A 161 -9.06 -3.61 -9.92
N SER A 162 -9.70 -2.43 -9.89
CA SER A 162 -10.49 -1.91 -11.01
C SER A 162 -9.65 -1.41 -12.19
N THR A 163 -8.38 -1.02 -11.97
CA THR A 163 -7.48 -0.56 -13.03
C THR A 163 -6.67 -1.67 -13.69
N GLU A 164 -6.61 -2.88 -13.10
CA GLU A 164 -6.18 -4.07 -13.84
C GLU A 164 -7.18 -4.30 -14.98
N PRO A 165 -6.80 -4.05 -16.25
CA PRO A 165 -7.69 -4.33 -17.34
C PRO A 165 -7.90 -5.84 -17.34
N LEU A 166 -9.15 -6.27 -17.40
CA LEU A 166 -9.54 -7.63 -17.79
C LEU A 166 -9.06 -8.00 -19.23
N LEU A 167 -7.99 -7.38 -19.75
CA LEU A 167 -7.38 -7.61 -21.06
C LEU A 167 -6.47 -8.85 -21.12
N LEU A 168 -6.57 -9.76 -20.16
CA LEU A 168 -6.05 -11.13 -20.32
C LEU A 168 -7.12 -12.22 -20.11
N ARG A 169 -8.39 -11.86 -19.94
CA ARG A 169 -9.49 -12.85 -19.91
C ARG A 169 -10.43 -12.59 -21.09
N LEU A 170 -10.35 -13.48 -22.07
CA LEU A 170 -11.13 -13.55 -23.31
C LEU A 170 -10.61 -12.66 -24.45
N LYS A 171 -9.53 -13.11 -25.11
CA LYS A 171 -9.57 -13.03 -26.58
C LYS A 171 -10.75 -13.92 -27.01
N PRO A 172 -11.79 -13.40 -27.67
CA PRO A 172 -12.74 -14.28 -28.33
C PRO A 172 -11.93 -15.08 -29.35
N LYS A 173 -11.85 -16.40 -29.14
CA LYS A 173 -11.30 -17.33 -30.10
C LYS A 173 -12.11 -17.11 -31.38
N ALA A 174 -11.47 -16.55 -32.40
CA ALA A 174 -12.11 -16.23 -33.66
C ALA A 174 -12.88 -17.46 -34.15
N PHE A 175 -14.20 -17.34 -34.17
CA PHE A 175 -15.09 -18.27 -34.85
C PHE A 175 -14.77 -18.15 -36.33
N MET A 176 -13.99 -19.10 -36.86
CA MET A 176 -13.71 -19.21 -38.28
C MET A 176 -14.92 -19.88 -38.95
N PRO A 177 -15.64 -19.21 -39.86
CA PRO A 177 -16.67 -19.88 -40.64
C PRO A 177 -15.98 -20.84 -41.63
N SER A 178 -16.22 -22.13 -41.47
CA SER A 178 -15.87 -23.15 -42.44
C SER A 178 -16.74 -22.95 -43.69
N HIS A 179 -16.16 -22.40 -44.76
CA HIS A 179 -16.74 -22.56 -46.08
C HIS A 179 -16.58 -24.02 -46.50
N HIS A 180 -17.68 -24.76 -46.45
CA HIS A 180 -17.84 -25.97 -47.25
C HIS A 180 -19.27 -26.06 -47.78
N PHE A 181 -19.31 -26.11 -49.11
CA PHE A 181 -20.42 -26.32 -50.05
C PHE A 181 -21.36 -25.14 -50.30
#